data_AF-C1IFK7-F1
#
_entry.id   AF-C1IFK7-F1
#
_cell.length_a   1.000
_cell.length_b   1.000
_cell.length_c   1.000
_cell.angle_alpha   90.00
_cell.angle_beta   90.00
_cell.angle_gamma   90.00
#
_symmetry.space_group_name_H-M   'P 1'
#
loop_
_entity.id
_entity.type
_entity.pdbx_description
1 polymer ?
#
loop_
_entity_poly.entity_id
_entity_poly.type
_entity_poly.pdbx_seq_one_letter_code
_entity_poly.pdbx_strand_id
1 'polypeptide(L)'
;VVYFHGGGWVVGSLEGYDTSCRRLALKADCHVVSVDYRLAPEHPFPAAVHDAWDATAWCVANATQLRIDPNVWCIFMGDSAGGNL
;
A
#
# COMPACT_ATOMS: atom_id res chain seq x y z
N VAL A 1 -7.41 -2.42 -3.43
CA VAL A 1 -6.37 -2.93 -2.51
C VAL A 1 -5.36 -1.83 -2.26
N VAL A 2 -5.11 -1.48 -1.01
CA VAL A 2 -3.95 -0.67 -0.61
C VAL A 2 -2.83 -1.65 -0.27
N TYR A 3 -1.69 -1.54 -0.95
CA TYR A 3 -0.59 -2.48 -0.87
C TYR A 3 0.64 -1.84 -0.21
N PHE A 4 1.12 -2.47 0.86
CA PHE A 4 2.34 -2.08 1.58
C PHE A 4 3.43 -3.10 1.27
N HIS A 5 4.54 -2.66 0.67
CA HIS A 5 5.63 -3.55 0.31
C HIS A 5 6.38 -4.06 1.55
N GLY A 6 7.03 -5.23 1.43
CA GLY A 6 7.94 -5.75 2.44
C GLY A 6 9.31 -5.07 2.43
N GLY A 7 10.28 -5.69 3.12
CA GLY A 7 11.66 -5.21 3.17
C GLY A 7 12.13 -4.68 4.53
N GLY A 8 11.56 -5.21 5.62
CA GLY A 8 12.04 -4.90 6.98
C GLY A 8 11.99 -3.42 7.33
N TRP A 9 11.06 -2.66 6.74
CA TRP A 9 10.94 -1.20 6.84
C TRP A 9 12.18 -0.40 6.38
N VAL A 10 13.19 -1.04 5.78
CA VAL A 10 14.47 -0.42 5.41
C VAL A 10 14.72 -0.48 3.91
N VAL A 11 14.21 -1.51 3.24
CA VAL A 11 14.33 -1.70 1.79
C VAL A 11 12.96 -1.92 1.17
N GLY A 12 12.92 -1.93 -0.16
CA GLY A 12 11.70 -1.98 -0.94
C GLY A 12 11.40 -0.62 -1.57
N SER A 13 10.67 -0.65 -2.68
CA SER A 13 10.21 0.53 -3.39
C SER A 13 9.05 0.15 -4.30
N LEU A 14 8.41 1.14 -4.90
CA LEU A 14 7.41 0.94 -5.95
C LEU A 14 7.93 0.07 -7.09
N GLU A 15 9.15 0.31 -7.58
CA GLU A 15 9.75 -0.44 -8.68
C GLU A 15 10.02 -1.89 -8.29
N GLY A 16 10.50 -2.11 -7.06
CA GLY A 16 10.79 -3.44 -6.53
C GLY A 16 9.53 -4.32 -6.46
N TYR A 17 8.37 -3.70 -6.23
CA TYR A 17 7.09 -4.39 -6.06
C TYR A 17 6.08 -4.19 -7.21
N ASP A 18 6.44 -3.46 -8.27
CA ASP A 18 5.56 -3.18 -9.43
C ASP A 18 5.05 -4.48 -10.09
N THR A 19 5.93 -5.46 -10.30
CA THR A 19 5.53 -6.74 -10.90
C THR A 19 4.53 -7.49 -10.02
N SER A 20 4.70 -7.48 -8.70
CA SER A 20 3.78 -8.10 -7.74
C SER A 20 2.43 -7.38 -7.72
N CYS A 21 2.44 -6.05 -7.66
CA CYS A 21 1.23 -5.23 -7.68
C CYS A 21 0.45 -5.37 -8.98
N ARG A 22 1.11 -5.37 -10.15
CA ARG A 22 0.47 -5.60 -11.45
C ARG A 22 -0.16 -6.98 -11.54
N ARG A 23 0.56 -8.02 -11.09
CA ARG A 23 0.02 -9.39 -11.07
C ARG A 23 -1.19 -9.49 -10.15
N LEU A 24 -1.17 -8.84 -8.99
CA LEU A 24 -2.30 -8.78 -8.08
C LEU A 24 -3.50 -8.08 -8.74
N ALA A 25 -3.29 -6.90 -9.32
CA ALA A 25 -4.35 -6.15 -10.02
C ALA A 25 -5.01 -6.98 -11.12
N LEU A 26 -4.21 -7.66 -11.94
CA LEU A 26 -4.71 -8.50 -13.05
C LEU A 26 -5.43 -9.77 -12.56
N LYS A 27 -4.91 -10.43 -11.53
CA LYS A 27 -5.47 -11.72 -11.07
C LYS A 27 -6.69 -11.56 -10.18
N ALA A 28 -6.74 -10.49 -9.39
CA ALA A 28 -7.85 -10.21 -8.48
C ALA A 28 -8.87 -9.23 -9.06
N ASP A 29 -8.68 -8.78 -10.31
CA ASP A 29 -9.51 -7.79 -11.01
C ASP A 29 -9.84 -6.58 -10.12
N CYS A 30 -8.79 -5.95 -9.59
CA CYS A 30 -8.94 -4.88 -8.61
C CYS A 30 -7.96 -3.74 -8.84
N HIS A 31 -8.35 -2.55 -8.36
CA HIS A 31 -7.43 -1.43 -8.25
C HIS A 31 -6.39 -1.71 -7.17
N VAL A 32 -5.11 -1.49 -7.48
CA VAL A 32 -4.02 -1.57 -6.51
C VAL A 32 -3.38 -0.20 -6.34
N VAL A 33 -3.36 0.30 -5.11
CA VAL A 33 -2.61 1.50 -4.70
C VAL A 33 -1.38 1.01 -3.95
N SER A 34 -0.22 1.04 -4.59
CA SER A 34 1.06 0.69 -3.94
C SER A 34 1.60 1.92 -3.22
N VAL A 35 1.86 1.80 -1.93
CA VAL A 35 2.27 2.92 -1.06
C VAL A 35 3.78 2.90 -0.88
N ASP A 36 4.43 4.00 -1.25
CA ASP A 36 5.86 4.25 -1.04
C ASP A 36 6.06 4.91 0.32
N TYR A 37 5.91 4.12 1.38
CA TYR A 37 5.97 4.63 2.75
C TYR A 37 7.42 4.94 3.16
N ARG A 38 7.61 5.89 4.07
CA ARG A 38 8.94 6.27 4.56
C ARG A 38 9.68 5.10 5.21
N LEU A 39 10.96 4.96 4.88
CA LEU A 39 11.82 3.87 5.33
C LEU A 39 12.73 4.30 6.50
N ALA A 40 13.04 3.33 7.35
CA ALA A 40 14.10 3.39 8.33
C ALA A 40 15.47 3.16 7.66
N PRO A 41 16.58 3.63 8.25
CA PRO A 41 16.68 4.34 9.54
C PRO A 41 16.34 5.83 9.50
N GLU A 42 16.17 6.45 8.33
CA GLU A 42 15.89 7.88 8.17
C GLU A 42 14.55 8.25 8.83
N HIS A 43 13.58 7.35 8.74
CA HIS A 43 12.27 7.48 9.33
C HIS A 43 11.91 6.21 10.14
N PRO A 44 12.37 6.11 11.40
CA PRO A 44 12.07 4.96 12.23
C PRO A 44 10.58 4.89 12.60
N PHE A 45 10.17 3.80 13.25
CA PHE A 45 8.84 3.67 13.83
C PHE A 45 8.46 4.92 14.64
N PRO A 46 7.25 5.50 14.45
CA PRO A 46 6.08 4.95 13.74
C PRO A 46 5.87 5.48 12.31
N ALA A 47 6.88 6.00 11.63
CA ALA A 47 6.69 6.72 10.34
C ALA A 47 5.93 5.91 9.28
N ALA A 48 6.35 4.67 9.01
CA ALA A 48 5.68 3.79 8.04
C ALA A 48 4.22 3.48 8.41
N VAL A 49 3.91 3.37 9.71
CA VAL A 49 2.54 3.12 10.21
C VAL A 49 1.65 4.33 9.95
N HIS A 50 2.16 5.53 10.19
CA HIS A 50 1.42 6.76 9.89
C HIS A 50 1.19 6.91 8.38
N ASP A 51 2.19 6.65 7.56
CA ASP A 51 2.04 6.73 6.10
C ASP A 51 1.04 5.69 5.57
N ALA A 52 1.05 4.47 6.12
CA ALA A 52 0.09 3.43 5.78
C ALA A 52 -1.35 3.85 6.11
N TRP A 53 -1.55 4.45 7.29
CA TRP A 53 -2.83 4.97 7.71
C TRP A 53 -3.28 6.17 6.86
N ASP A 54 -2.41 7.14 6.64
CA ASP A 54 -2.72 8.35 5.88
C ASP A 54 -3.05 8.01 4.42
N ALA A 55 -2.29 7.09 3.80
CA ALA A 55 -2.58 6.61 2.46
C ALA A 55 -3.94 5.88 2.40
N THR A 56 -4.26 5.07 3.41
CA THR A 56 -5.54 4.39 3.53
C THR A 56 -6.70 5.38 3.64
N ALA A 57 -6.60 6.32 4.59
CA ALA A 57 -7.62 7.33 4.82
C ALA A 57 -7.83 8.19 3.57
N TRP A 58 -6.75 8.54 2.87
CA TRP A 58 -6.81 9.27 1.62
C TRP A 58 -7.50 8.45 0.52
N CYS A 59 -7.19 7.16 0.37
CA CYS A 59 -7.84 6.30 -0.63
C CYS A 59 -9.35 6.19 -0.41
N VAL A 60 -9.78 6.04 0.85
CA VAL A 60 -11.21 5.97 1.21
C VAL A 60 -11.89 7.30 0.92
N ALA A 61 -11.31 8.41 1.36
CA ALA A 61 -11.87 9.74 1.15
C ALA A 61 -11.93 10.14 -0.34
N ASN A 62 -11.05 9.59 -1.18
CA ASN A 62 -10.91 9.93 -2.60
C ASN A 62 -11.29 8.77 -3.54
N ALA A 63 -12.08 7.80 -3.08
CA ALA A 63 -12.45 6.61 -3.86
C ALA A 63 -13.02 6.97 -5.25
N THR A 64 -13.91 7.97 -5.33
CA THR A 64 -14.48 8.45 -6.59
C THR A 64 -13.41 9.01 -7.55
N GLN A 65 -12.42 9.76 -7.03
CA GLN A 65 -11.31 10.28 -7.84
C GLN A 65 -10.44 9.14 -8.38
N LEU A 66 -10.27 8.07 -7.60
CA LEU A 66 -9.57 6.85 -7.99
C LEU A 66 -10.41 5.94 -8.92
N ARG A 67 -11.64 6.33 -9.25
CA ARG A 67 -12.62 5.54 -10.02
C ARG A 67 -12.93 4.19 -9.36
N ILE A 68 -12.88 4.16 -8.04
CA ILE A 68 -13.26 3.01 -7.20
C ILE A 68 -14.70 3.26 -6.71
N ASP A 69 -15.54 2.22 -6.76
CA ASP A 69 -16.87 2.28 -6.16
C ASP A 69 -16.74 2.49 -4.64
N PRO A 70 -17.25 3.59 -4.05
CA PRO A 70 -17.12 3.83 -2.62
C PRO A 70 -17.86 2.80 -1.75
N ASN A 71 -18.73 1.96 -2.34
CA ASN A 71 -19.43 0.89 -1.64
C ASN A 71 -18.64 -0.44 -1.61
N VAL A 72 -17.54 -0.55 -2.35
CA VAL A 72 -16.65 -1.72 -2.22
C VAL A 72 -15.72 -1.59 -1.03
N TRP A 73 -15.38 -2.74 -0.45
CA TRP A 73 -14.56 -2.81 0.74
C TRP A 73 -13.11 -2.46 0.41
N CYS A 74 -12.49 -1.60 1.24
CA CYS A 74 -11.05 -1.39 1.18
C CYS A 74 -10.33 -2.64 1.72
N ILE A 75 -9.51 -3.27 0.88
CA ILE A 75 -8.69 -4.44 1.24
C ILE A 75 -7.25 -3.99 1.44
N PHE A 76 -6.64 -4.42 2.54
CA PHE A 76 -5.22 -4.21 2.85
C PHE A 76 -4.42 -5.45 2.50
N MET A 77 -3.26 -5.26 1.88
CA MET A 77 -2.35 -6.35 1.55
C MET A 77 -0.91 -5.90 1.73
N GLY A 78 -0.05 -6.82 2.15
CA GLY A 78 1.38 -6.62 2.20
C GLY A 78 2.10 -7.93 2.48
N ASP A 79 3.41 -7.95 2.28
CA ASP A 79 4.27 -9.09 2.57
C ASP A 79 5.33 -8.72 3.61
N SER A 80 5.73 -9.68 4.44
CA SER A 80 6.77 -9.47 5.46
C SER A 80 6.47 -8.24 6.34
N ALA A 81 7.36 -7.24 6.37
CA ALA A 81 7.18 -5.96 7.06
C ALA A 81 5.92 -5.20 6.59
N GLY A 82 5.57 -5.26 5.31
CA GLY A 82 4.35 -4.65 4.78
C GLY A 82 3.08 -5.40 5.18
N GLY A 83 3.18 -6.69 5.49
CA GLY A 83 2.06 -7.44 6.09
C GLY A 83 1.92 -7.22 7.60
N ASN A 84 2.93 -6.63 8.25
CA ASN A 84 2.84 -6.16 9.63
C ASN A 84 2.17 -4.79 9.74
N LEU A 85 2.35 -3.92 8.73
CA LEU A 85 1.62 -2.66 8.58
C LEU A 85 0.13 -2.92 8.32
#